data_AF-A0A2I2GMP9-F1
#
_entry.id   AF-A0A2I2GMP9-F1
#
_cell.length_a   1.000
_cell.length_b   1.000
_cell.length_c   1.000
_cell.angle_alpha   90.00
_cell.angle_beta   90.00
_cell.angle_gamma   90.00
#
_symmetry.space_group_name_H-M   'P 1'
#
loop_
_entity.id
_entity.type
_entity.pdbx_description
1 polymer ?
#
loop_
_entity_poly.entity_id
_entity_poly.type
_entity_poly.pdbx_seq_one_letter_code
_entity_poly.pdbx_strand_id
1 'polypeptide(L)'
;MNYYITVLSKLLTVSPEYNSFLSAFLPMAMDSPALADALVAWSSGHLAATDGSYRVTALEARSTALQSLTESIACVSDNLTCCEANVATCLVLLTSEVCLGDHTGWYGHLKGIKNMIVSAWSSGGQGTHRGTDALRQSPEGQWILRNFAYHDVLGSVTLGTRPLIEGEYLQGITGLVDTYLGVASEILIFISEISCLDPLDLAHDSVEGSEDSRCASLERRIKSWKCQAGTAQTLVAVAYAYRSAALVYLYRRILRAEQCSPELATIIRSRIQIEVATTLEHVSDVPLNDNPETALLFPVFMAGGDATERNHIEMIRMRLVIMQGKRPFHNISRALQVLEEVWVQRRNHTDVDWKDVVDRQPGGLLLT
;
A
#
# COMPACT_ATOMS: atom_id res chain seq x y z
N MET A 1 14.02 19.72 6.47
CA MET A 1 13.42 20.10 5.18
C MET A 1 14.32 19.83 3.97
N ASN A 2 15.55 20.36 3.87
CA ASN A 2 16.40 20.11 2.68
C ASN A 2 16.60 18.62 2.36
N TYR A 3 16.82 17.79 3.38
CA TYR A 3 16.94 16.33 3.21
C TYR A 3 15.66 15.68 2.64
N TYR A 4 14.48 16.11 3.09
CA TYR A 4 13.20 15.65 2.54
C TYR A 4 13.14 15.89 1.02
N ILE A 5 13.42 17.13 0.61
CA ILE A 5 13.31 17.58 -0.78
C ILE A 5 14.33 16.87 -1.67
N THR A 6 15.58 16.77 -1.21
CA THR A 6 16.69 16.35 -2.06
C THR A 6 16.92 14.84 -2.07
N VAL A 7 16.50 14.14 -1.01
CA VAL A 7 16.75 12.70 -0.79
C VAL A 7 15.45 11.93 -0.57
N LEU A 8 14.75 12.14 0.55
CA LEU A 8 13.68 11.24 0.98
C LEU A 8 12.53 11.13 -0.03
N SER A 9 12.03 12.26 -0.52
CA SER A 9 10.94 12.30 -1.53
C SER A 9 11.26 11.53 -2.81
N LYS A 10 12.54 11.41 -3.18
CA LYS A 10 12.99 10.66 -4.36
C LYS A 10 13.10 9.17 -4.11
N LEU A 11 13.29 8.76 -2.85
CA LEU A 11 13.33 7.34 -2.47
C LEU A 11 11.96 6.69 -2.47
N LEU A 12 10.88 7.48 -2.46
CA LEU A 12 9.51 7.02 -2.29
C LEU A 12 8.71 6.98 -3.60
N THR A 13 9.08 7.81 -4.58
CA THR A 13 8.30 7.98 -5.81
C THR A 13 8.68 6.96 -6.89
N VAL A 14 7.68 6.52 -7.66
CA VAL A 14 7.89 5.73 -8.89
C VAL A 14 8.39 6.55 -10.08
N SER A 15 8.20 7.87 -10.05
CA SER A 15 8.60 8.77 -11.14
C SER A 15 8.96 10.16 -10.60
N PRO A 16 10.17 10.67 -10.88
CA PRO A 16 10.55 12.03 -10.50
C PRO A 16 9.64 13.10 -11.08
N GLU A 17 9.05 12.85 -12.26
CA GLU A 17 8.10 13.76 -12.92
C GLU A 17 6.78 13.85 -12.16
N TYR A 18 6.31 12.73 -11.60
CA TYR A 18 5.02 12.62 -10.91
C TYR A 18 5.20 12.48 -9.39
N ASN A 19 6.04 13.34 -8.81
CA ASN A 19 6.37 13.32 -7.39
C ASN A 19 5.47 14.22 -6.53
N SER A 20 4.33 13.72 -6.08
CA SER A 20 3.37 14.43 -5.23
C SER A 20 3.84 14.64 -3.79
N PHE A 21 4.91 13.97 -3.34
CA PHE A 21 5.60 14.38 -2.10
C PHE A 21 6.18 15.79 -2.21
N LEU A 22 6.54 16.21 -3.43
CA LEU A 22 7.03 17.55 -3.71
C LEU A 22 5.93 18.46 -4.27
N SER A 23 5.06 17.98 -5.17
CA SER A 23 4.06 18.85 -5.80
C SER A 23 2.79 19.05 -4.98
N ALA A 24 2.51 18.20 -3.98
CA ALA A 24 1.35 18.35 -3.08
C ALA A 24 1.76 18.61 -1.63
N PHE A 25 2.51 17.69 -0.99
CA PHE A 25 2.83 17.85 0.44
C PHE A 25 3.72 19.06 0.74
N LEU A 26 4.69 19.38 -0.11
CA LEU A 26 5.60 20.50 0.16
C LEU A 26 4.89 21.87 0.10
N PRO A 27 4.06 22.19 -0.91
CA PRO A 27 3.21 23.39 -0.87
C PRO A 27 2.31 23.44 0.37
N MET A 28 1.62 22.35 0.70
CA MET A 28 0.78 22.30 1.90
C MET A 28 1.57 22.55 3.19
N ALA A 29 2.83 22.09 3.26
CA ALA A 29 3.70 22.29 4.41
C ALA A 29 4.14 23.76 4.58
N MET A 30 4.10 24.57 3.52
CA MET A 30 4.40 26.01 3.63
C MET A 30 3.33 26.75 4.44
N ASP A 31 2.09 26.26 4.39
CA ASP A 31 0.93 26.86 5.06
C ASP A 31 0.53 26.11 6.35
N SER A 32 1.08 24.91 6.58
CA SER A 32 0.78 24.07 7.76
C SER A 32 2.05 23.74 8.55
N PRO A 33 2.24 24.36 9.73
CA PRO A 33 3.33 24.03 10.63
C PRO A 33 3.36 22.54 11.03
N ALA A 34 2.19 21.96 11.29
CA ALA A 34 2.05 20.55 11.65
C ALA A 34 2.60 19.62 10.54
N LEU A 35 2.27 19.91 9.28
CA LEU A 35 2.79 19.14 8.16
C LEU A 35 4.29 19.36 7.97
N ALA A 36 4.77 20.60 8.09
CA ALA A 36 6.21 20.90 8.01
C ALA A 36 7.01 20.13 9.07
N ASP A 37 6.53 20.12 10.31
CA ASP A 37 7.15 19.40 11.42
C ASP A 37 7.12 17.88 11.18
N ALA A 38 6.02 17.33 10.64
CA ALA A 38 5.95 15.91 10.28
C ALA A 38 6.95 15.54 9.17
N LEU A 39 7.14 16.38 8.15
CA LEU A 39 8.17 16.17 7.12
C LEU A 39 9.59 16.21 7.69
N VAL A 40 9.84 17.08 8.66
CA VAL A 40 11.11 17.15 9.40
C VAL A 40 11.31 15.93 10.29
N ALA A 41 10.28 15.49 10.99
CA ALA A 41 10.31 14.28 11.82
C ALA A 41 10.65 13.04 10.99
N TRP A 42 9.97 12.85 9.86
CA TRP A 42 10.22 11.71 8.97
C TRP A 42 11.66 11.74 8.42
N SER A 43 12.12 12.92 7.97
CA SER A 43 13.49 13.10 7.49
C SER A 43 14.53 12.77 8.56
N SER A 44 14.32 13.25 9.78
CA SER A 44 15.24 13.04 10.90
C SER A 44 15.25 11.57 11.34
N GLY A 45 14.09 10.92 11.35
CA GLY A 45 13.97 9.49 11.59
C GLY A 45 14.71 8.64 10.55
N HIS A 46 14.55 8.96 9.27
CA HIS A 46 15.27 8.27 8.19
C HIS A 46 16.80 8.46 8.31
N LEU A 47 17.26 9.68 8.64
CA LEU A 47 18.67 9.93 8.92
C LEU A 47 19.16 9.10 10.12
N ALA A 48 18.40 9.07 11.22
CA ALA A 48 18.73 8.33 12.42
C ALA A 48 18.86 6.81 12.20
N ALA A 49 18.17 6.25 11.20
CA ALA A 49 18.30 4.84 10.81
C ALA A 49 19.68 4.49 10.21
N THR A 50 20.39 5.48 9.67
CA THR A 50 21.72 5.30 9.07
C THR A 50 22.85 5.93 9.89
N ASP A 51 22.54 6.98 10.66
CA ASP A 51 23.47 7.71 11.51
C ASP A 51 22.86 7.94 12.90
N GLY A 52 23.34 7.20 13.89
CA GLY A 52 22.84 7.25 15.27
C GLY A 52 22.97 8.61 15.96
N SER A 53 23.78 9.54 15.44
CA SER A 53 23.90 10.91 15.97
C SER A 53 22.59 11.70 15.87
N TYR A 54 21.74 11.39 14.88
CA TYR A 54 20.44 12.04 14.68
C TYR A 54 19.33 11.49 15.59
N ARG A 55 19.59 10.48 16.43
CA ARG A 55 18.53 9.80 17.19
C ARG A 55 17.79 10.72 18.17
N VAL A 56 18.50 11.60 18.87
CA VAL A 56 17.86 12.58 19.79
C VAL A 56 17.02 13.58 18.98
N THR A 57 17.60 14.15 17.92
CA THR A 57 16.90 15.08 17.02
C THR A 57 15.65 14.47 16.39
N ALA A 58 15.70 13.19 16.01
CA ALA A 58 14.54 12.48 15.46
C ALA A 58 13.40 12.33 16.48
N LEU A 59 13.73 12.03 17.74
CA LEU A 59 12.74 11.95 18.81
C LEU A 59 12.14 13.31 19.15
N GLU A 60 12.96 14.36 19.22
CA GLU A 60 12.50 15.74 19.43
C GLU A 60 11.58 16.19 18.29
N ALA A 61 12.01 16.00 17.03
CA ALA A 61 11.20 16.35 15.86
C ALA A 61 9.87 15.59 15.81
N ARG A 62 9.86 14.30 16.16
CA ARG A 62 8.62 13.51 16.29
C ARG A 62 7.70 14.08 17.37
N SER A 63 8.24 14.44 18.54
CA SER A 63 7.47 15.07 19.62
C SER A 63 6.86 16.40 19.16
N THR A 64 7.64 17.24 18.48
CA THR A 64 7.16 18.52 17.93
C THR A 64 6.05 18.29 16.91
N ALA A 65 6.22 17.37 15.95
CA ALA A 65 5.21 17.08 14.95
C ALA A 65 3.88 16.62 15.56
N LEU A 66 3.93 15.78 16.60
CA LEU A 66 2.73 15.31 17.31
C LEU A 66 2.05 16.44 18.11
N GLN A 67 2.82 17.33 18.74
CA GLN A 67 2.29 18.51 19.42
C GLN A 67 1.62 19.47 18.43
N SER A 68 2.30 19.84 17.34
CA SER A 68 1.76 20.72 16.30
C SER A 68 0.50 20.14 15.66
N LEU A 69 0.45 18.83 15.41
CA LEU A 69 -0.76 18.16 14.92
C LEU A 69 -1.90 18.22 15.94
N THR A 70 -1.61 18.00 17.22
CA THR A 70 -2.63 18.05 18.30
C THR A 70 -3.22 19.45 18.41
N GLU A 71 -2.39 20.49 18.37
CA GLU A 71 -2.81 21.89 18.38
C GLU A 71 -3.66 22.23 17.14
N SER A 72 -3.23 21.76 15.96
CA SER A 72 -3.96 21.99 14.70
C SER A 72 -5.34 21.30 14.67
N ILE A 73 -5.45 20.09 15.22
CA ILE A 73 -6.74 19.37 15.34
C ILE A 73 -7.65 20.02 16.39
N ALA A 74 -7.07 20.52 17.50
CA ALA A 74 -7.84 21.19 18.56
C ALA A 74 -8.41 22.55 18.12
N CYS A 75 -7.78 23.19 17.12
CA CYS A 75 -8.28 24.42 16.52
C CYS A 75 -9.55 24.13 15.71
N VAL A 76 -10.68 24.67 16.15
CA VAL A 76 -11.96 24.52 15.43
C VAL A 76 -11.90 25.35 14.15
N SER A 77 -11.70 24.68 13.02
CA SER A 77 -11.74 25.25 11.68
C SER A 77 -12.64 24.40 10.79
N ASP A 78 -13.75 24.96 10.32
CA ASP A 78 -14.64 24.32 9.34
C ASP A 78 -14.10 24.41 7.90
N ASN A 79 -12.80 24.71 7.73
CA ASN A 79 -12.17 24.83 6.43
C ASN A 79 -11.62 23.49 5.94
N LEU A 80 -12.02 23.08 4.74
CA LEU A 80 -11.51 21.88 4.06
C LEU A 80 -9.99 21.89 3.94
N THR A 81 -9.35 23.03 3.67
CA THR A 81 -7.88 23.13 3.55
C THR A 81 -7.16 22.77 4.85
N CYS A 82 -7.73 23.15 6.01
CA CYS A 82 -7.17 22.77 7.30
C CYS A 82 -7.33 21.26 7.54
N CYS A 83 -8.49 20.70 7.19
CA CYS A 83 -8.73 19.26 7.24
C CYS A 83 -7.74 18.49 6.36
N GLU A 84 -7.52 18.93 5.11
CA GLU A 84 -6.55 18.37 4.18
C GLU A 84 -5.13 18.39 4.76
N ALA A 85 -4.71 19.53 5.33
CA ALA A 85 -3.39 19.66 5.97
C ALA A 85 -3.23 18.71 7.16
N ASN A 86 -4.26 18.56 8.01
CA ASN A 86 -4.23 17.64 9.15
C ASN A 86 -4.20 16.17 8.69
N VAL A 87 -4.98 15.82 7.66
CA VAL A 87 -4.95 14.48 7.08
C VAL A 87 -3.58 14.19 6.45
N ALA A 88 -3.03 15.10 5.67
CA ALA A 88 -1.70 14.96 5.09
C ALA A 88 -0.62 14.82 6.16
N THR A 89 -0.71 15.58 7.27
CA THR A 89 0.20 15.47 8.41
C THR A 89 0.17 14.07 9.00
N CYS A 90 -1.03 13.54 9.27
CA CYS A 90 -1.18 12.18 9.77
C CYS A 90 -0.69 11.12 8.76
N LEU A 91 -0.88 11.32 7.45
CA LEU A 91 -0.37 10.40 6.42
C LEU A 91 1.16 10.38 6.38
N VAL A 92 1.81 11.53 6.54
CA VAL A 92 3.28 11.62 6.66
C VAL A 92 3.77 10.89 7.90
N LEU A 93 3.14 11.11 9.05
CA LEU A 93 3.49 10.40 10.30
C LEU A 93 3.28 8.89 10.15
N LEU A 94 2.15 8.47 9.58
CA LEU A 94 1.87 7.07 9.27
C LEU A 94 2.98 6.47 8.41
N THR A 95 3.32 7.12 7.29
CA THR A 95 4.33 6.60 6.36
C THR A 95 5.69 6.53 7.06
N SER A 96 6.02 7.51 7.91
CA SER A 96 7.21 7.48 8.75
C SER A 96 7.24 6.27 9.68
N GLU A 97 6.14 5.96 10.37
CA GLU A 97 6.06 4.78 11.25
C GLU A 97 6.26 3.46 10.46
N VAL A 98 5.67 3.36 9.26
CA VAL A 98 5.86 2.19 8.39
C VAL A 98 7.31 2.03 7.95
N CYS A 99 7.94 3.11 7.49
CA CYS A 99 9.33 3.10 7.03
C CYS A 99 10.32 2.81 8.18
N LEU A 100 10.02 3.23 9.40
CA LEU A 100 10.90 3.08 10.57
C LEU A 100 10.62 1.81 11.39
N GLY A 101 9.53 1.09 11.11
CA GLY A 101 9.22 -0.20 11.73
C GLY A 101 8.35 -0.14 12.99
N ASP A 102 7.66 0.97 13.25
CA ASP A 102 6.65 1.04 14.32
C ASP A 102 5.32 0.44 13.84
N HIS A 103 5.16 -0.84 14.11
CA HIS A 103 4.00 -1.64 13.75
C HIS A 103 2.76 -1.38 14.62
N THR A 104 2.85 -0.56 15.67
CA THR A 104 1.72 -0.21 16.53
C THR A 104 1.19 1.19 16.26
N GLY A 105 2.09 2.16 16.06
CA GLY A 105 1.73 3.56 15.81
C GLY A 105 1.01 3.79 14.48
N TRP A 106 1.41 3.10 13.41
CA TRP A 106 0.88 3.32 12.07
C TRP A 106 -0.65 3.14 11.99
N TYR A 107 -1.20 2.08 12.61
CA TYR A 107 -2.63 1.80 12.53
C TYR A 107 -3.46 2.78 13.36
N GLY A 108 -2.88 3.32 14.44
CA GLY A 108 -3.44 4.43 15.20
C GLY A 108 -3.58 5.68 14.32
N HIS A 109 -2.53 6.04 13.58
CA HIS A 109 -2.59 7.13 12.61
C HIS A 109 -3.62 6.85 11.51
N LEU A 110 -3.68 5.63 10.96
CA LEU A 110 -4.61 5.25 9.91
C LEU A 110 -6.08 5.43 10.36
N LYS A 111 -6.42 5.00 11.58
CA LYS A 111 -7.73 5.24 12.18
C LYS A 111 -8.03 6.71 12.38
N GLY A 112 -7.05 7.49 12.83
CA GLY A 112 -7.16 8.94 12.96
C GLY A 112 -7.47 9.62 11.63
N ILE A 113 -6.75 9.23 10.57
CA ILE A 113 -6.98 9.70 9.20
C ILE A 113 -8.40 9.38 8.74
N LYS A 114 -8.84 8.12 8.87
CA LYS A 114 -10.20 7.71 8.51
C LYS A 114 -11.25 8.57 9.22
N ASN A 115 -11.08 8.86 10.50
CA ASN A 115 -12.03 9.69 11.24
C ASN A 115 -12.05 11.13 10.72
N MET A 116 -10.90 11.73 10.43
CA MET A 116 -10.83 13.07 9.81
C MET A 116 -11.47 13.10 8.43
N ILE A 117 -11.20 12.08 7.59
CA ILE A 117 -11.82 11.94 6.26
C ILE A 117 -13.34 11.86 6.38
N VAL A 118 -13.87 10.99 7.25
CA VAL A 118 -15.32 10.82 7.41
C VAL A 118 -15.99 12.08 7.98
N SER A 119 -15.28 12.84 8.81
CA SER A 119 -15.74 14.12 9.34
C SER A 119 -15.56 15.30 8.37
N ALA A 120 -14.85 15.12 7.25
CA ALA A 120 -14.59 16.18 6.29
C ALA A 120 -15.89 16.69 5.66
N TRP A 121 -15.93 17.99 5.41
CA TRP A 121 -17.08 18.68 4.89
C TRP A 121 -16.65 19.80 3.95
N SER A 122 -17.41 19.99 2.88
CA SER A 122 -17.22 21.08 1.93
C SER A 122 -18.57 21.62 1.46
N SER A 123 -18.68 22.94 1.33
CA SER A 123 -19.83 23.58 0.69
C SER A 123 -19.38 24.45 -0.46
N GLY A 124 -19.96 24.19 -1.64
CA GLY A 124 -19.69 24.93 -2.87
C GLY A 124 -20.95 25.09 -3.72
N GLY A 125 -20.79 25.66 -4.91
CA GLY A 125 -21.90 25.93 -5.83
C GLY A 125 -22.65 24.67 -6.32
N GLN A 126 -22.05 23.48 -6.17
CA GLN A 126 -22.66 22.18 -6.52
C GLN A 126 -23.34 21.47 -5.34
N GLY A 127 -23.39 22.12 -4.16
CA GLY A 127 -24.02 21.59 -2.96
C GLY A 127 -23.03 21.31 -1.83
N THR A 128 -23.50 20.53 -0.86
CA THR A 128 -22.74 20.16 0.33
C THR A 128 -22.22 18.73 0.19
N HIS A 129 -20.91 18.55 0.26
CA HIS A 129 -20.24 17.26 0.21
C HIS A 129 -19.72 16.88 1.60
N ARG A 130 -19.67 15.57 1.88
CA ARG A 130 -19.21 15.02 3.16
C ARG A 130 -18.26 13.86 2.92
N GLY A 131 -17.43 13.56 3.91
CA GLY A 131 -16.59 12.38 3.89
C GLY A 131 -15.56 12.45 2.77
N THR A 132 -15.36 11.31 2.10
CA THR A 132 -14.52 11.22 0.91
C THR A 132 -14.95 12.19 -0.19
N ASP A 133 -16.26 12.40 -0.40
CA ASP A 133 -16.74 13.29 -1.47
C ASP A 133 -16.37 14.76 -1.23
N ALA A 134 -16.18 15.17 0.03
CA ALA A 134 -15.70 16.52 0.34
C ALA A 134 -14.25 16.72 -0.11
N LEU A 135 -13.37 15.76 0.19
CA LEU A 135 -11.96 15.80 -0.24
C LEU A 135 -11.80 15.63 -1.75
N ARG A 136 -12.73 14.95 -2.43
CA ARG A 136 -12.69 14.82 -3.89
C ARG A 136 -12.85 16.15 -4.63
N GLN A 137 -13.32 17.20 -3.96
CA GLN A 137 -13.55 18.52 -4.57
C GLN A 137 -12.26 19.30 -4.86
N SER A 138 -11.11 18.90 -4.30
CA SER A 138 -9.81 19.54 -4.50
C SER A 138 -8.76 18.57 -5.08
N PRO A 139 -7.76 19.06 -5.82
CA PRO A 139 -6.63 18.23 -6.26
C PRO A 139 -5.85 17.60 -5.09
N GLU A 140 -5.62 18.36 -4.03
CA GLU A 140 -4.90 17.94 -2.82
C GLU A 140 -5.67 16.84 -2.08
N GLY A 141 -6.99 17.01 -1.93
CA GLY A 141 -7.87 16.03 -1.31
C GLY A 141 -7.97 14.74 -2.13
N GLN A 142 -8.00 14.81 -3.46
CA GLN A 142 -7.90 13.61 -4.31
C GLN A 142 -6.58 12.87 -4.15
N TRP A 143 -5.45 13.60 -4.05
CA TRP A 143 -4.16 13.00 -3.76
C TRP A 143 -4.11 12.34 -2.38
N ILE A 144 -4.61 13.02 -1.36
CA ILE A 144 -4.76 12.49 0.01
C ILE A 144 -5.55 11.19 0.02
N LEU A 145 -6.66 11.12 -0.73
CA LEU A 145 -7.48 9.91 -0.81
C LEU A 145 -6.75 8.74 -1.47
N ARG A 146 -5.99 8.98 -2.55
CA ARG A 146 -5.14 7.94 -3.17
C ARG A 146 -4.05 7.47 -2.21
N ASN A 147 -3.38 8.40 -1.53
CA ASN A 147 -2.34 8.10 -0.55
C ASN A 147 -2.89 7.28 0.64
N PHE A 148 -4.03 7.70 1.19
CA PHE A 148 -4.74 6.94 2.23
C PHE A 148 -5.13 5.55 1.75
N ALA A 149 -5.69 5.42 0.54
CA ALA A 149 -6.10 4.13 0.00
C ALA A 149 -4.93 3.16 -0.13
N TYR A 150 -3.76 3.64 -0.56
CA TYR A 150 -2.56 2.82 -0.64
C TYR A 150 -2.26 2.14 0.71
N HIS A 151 -2.29 2.91 1.80
CA HIS A 151 -2.04 2.37 3.14
C HIS A 151 -3.20 1.52 3.69
N ASP A 152 -4.44 1.96 3.52
CA ASP A 152 -5.62 1.27 4.06
C ASP A 152 -5.90 -0.06 3.34
N VAL A 153 -5.91 -0.03 2.01
CA VAL A 153 -6.22 -1.19 1.17
C VAL A 153 -5.13 -2.25 1.28
N LEU A 154 -3.86 -1.89 1.11
CA LEU A 154 -2.78 -2.89 1.22
C LEU A 154 -2.58 -3.34 2.69
N GLY A 155 -2.80 -2.46 3.65
CA GLY A 155 -2.85 -2.81 5.07
C GLY A 155 -3.90 -3.89 5.35
N SER A 156 -5.08 -3.78 4.74
CA SER A 156 -6.17 -4.76 4.87
C SER A 156 -5.75 -6.18 4.46
N VAL A 157 -4.89 -6.32 3.44
CA VAL A 157 -4.35 -7.61 2.98
C VAL A 157 -3.50 -8.26 4.06
N THR A 158 -2.56 -7.49 4.62
CA THR A 158 -1.63 -7.99 5.65
C THR A 158 -2.30 -8.25 6.99
N LEU A 159 -3.32 -7.47 7.33
CA LEU A 159 -4.13 -7.65 8.55
C LEU A 159 -5.15 -8.79 8.41
N GLY A 160 -5.54 -9.13 7.18
CA GLY A 160 -6.63 -10.08 6.94
C GLY A 160 -8.00 -9.52 7.35
N THR A 161 -8.19 -8.21 7.24
CA THR A 161 -9.44 -7.51 7.59
C THR A 161 -9.98 -6.74 6.38
N ARG A 162 -11.17 -6.16 6.51
CA ARG A 162 -11.65 -5.14 5.55
C ARG A 162 -10.83 -3.85 5.70
N PRO A 163 -10.67 -3.05 4.63
CA PRO A 163 -10.15 -1.69 4.75
C PRO A 163 -11.08 -0.84 5.63
N LEU A 164 -10.55 0.22 6.24
CA LEU A 164 -11.31 1.13 7.08
C LEU A 164 -12.35 1.93 6.30
N ILE A 165 -12.07 2.23 5.02
CA ILE A 165 -13.03 2.77 4.05
C ILE A 165 -12.94 1.93 2.77
N GLU A 166 -14.07 1.42 2.30
CA GLU A 166 -14.11 0.64 1.05
C GLU A 166 -13.66 1.50 -0.15
N GLY A 167 -12.82 0.94 -1.01
CA GLY A 167 -12.07 1.67 -2.05
C GLY A 167 -12.90 2.26 -3.19
N GLU A 168 -14.23 2.18 -3.18
CA GLU A 168 -15.09 2.73 -4.23
C GLU A 168 -14.91 4.24 -4.43
N TYR A 169 -14.52 4.97 -3.39
CA TYR A 169 -14.25 6.42 -3.47
C TYR A 169 -13.10 6.78 -4.42
N LEU A 170 -12.24 5.83 -4.80
CA LEU A 170 -11.17 6.03 -5.77
C LEU A 170 -11.69 6.13 -7.21
N GLN A 171 -12.91 5.68 -7.51
CA GLN A 171 -13.45 5.70 -8.86
C GLN A 171 -13.44 7.13 -9.42
N GLY A 172 -12.83 7.32 -10.59
CA GLY A 172 -12.73 8.64 -11.24
C GLY A 172 -11.60 9.53 -10.74
N ILE A 173 -10.80 9.09 -9.75
CA ILE A 173 -9.59 9.81 -9.31
C ILE A 173 -8.30 8.99 -9.50
N THR A 174 -8.37 7.87 -10.20
CA THR A 174 -7.25 6.94 -10.50
C THR A 174 -6.62 7.14 -11.88
N GLY A 175 -7.15 8.03 -12.72
CA GLY A 175 -6.69 8.24 -14.09
C GLY A 175 -5.37 9.02 -14.25
N LEU A 176 -4.73 9.37 -13.13
CA LEU A 176 -3.46 10.11 -13.09
C LEU A 176 -2.32 9.15 -12.75
N VAL A 177 -1.08 9.52 -13.11
CA VAL A 177 0.11 8.80 -12.65
C VAL A 177 0.34 9.11 -11.17
N ASP A 178 0.13 8.10 -10.33
CA ASP A 178 0.28 8.16 -8.89
C ASP A 178 1.74 8.04 -8.45
N THR A 179 2.12 8.75 -7.39
CA THR A 179 3.50 8.78 -6.90
C THR A 179 3.97 7.45 -6.29
N TYR A 180 3.07 6.66 -5.69
CA TYR A 180 3.40 5.32 -5.16
C TYR A 180 3.20 4.22 -6.19
N LEU A 181 2.14 4.31 -7.01
CA LEU A 181 1.66 3.18 -7.81
C LEU A 181 1.77 3.38 -9.32
N GLY A 182 2.18 4.56 -9.77
CA GLY A 182 2.17 4.89 -11.19
C GLY A 182 0.75 4.81 -11.73
N VAL A 183 0.51 3.91 -12.68
CA VAL A 183 -0.82 3.73 -13.29
C VAL A 183 -1.64 2.60 -12.64
N ALA A 184 -1.16 2.03 -11.52
CA ALA A 184 -1.79 0.88 -10.89
C ALA A 184 -2.89 1.24 -9.86
N SER A 185 -3.19 2.52 -9.65
CA SER A 185 -4.09 2.96 -8.56
C SER A 185 -5.50 2.37 -8.62
N GLU A 186 -6.02 2.08 -9.82
CA GLU A 186 -7.32 1.42 -9.97
C GLU A 186 -7.32 -0.02 -9.43
N ILE A 187 -6.16 -0.69 -9.41
CA ILE A 187 -6.04 -2.04 -8.85
C ILE A 187 -6.34 -2.06 -7.34
N LEU A 188 -6.13 -0.94 -6.62
CA LEU A 188 -6.52 -0.85 -5.21
C LEU A 188 -8.03 -1.00 -5.02
N ILE A 189 -8.85 -0.60 -5.99
CA ILE A 189 -10.30 -0.80 -5.92
C ILE A 189 -10.60 -2.30 -5.89
N PHE A 190 -9.96 -3.07 -6.78
CA PHE A 190 -10.12 -4.52 -6.81
C PHE A 190 -9.58 -5.18 -5.54
N ILE A 191 -8.42 -4.78 -5.03
CA ILE A 191 -7.87 -5.33 -3.78
C ILE A 191 -8.81 -5.05 -2.60
N SER A 192 -9.39 -3.85 -2.54
CA SER A 192 -10.41 -3.52 -1.55
C SER A 192 -11.63 -4.44 -1.67
N GLU A 193 -12.15 -4.66 -2.88
CA GLU A 193 -13.28 -5.56 -3.11
C GLU A 193 -12.95 -7.01 -2.70
N ILE A 194 -11.74 -7.50 -2.99
CA ILE A 194 -11.26 -8.84 -2.56
C ILE A 194 -11.27 -8.94 -1.02
N SER A 195 -10.74 -7.93 -0.32
CA SER A 195 -10.73 -7.89 1.14
C SER A 195 -12.14 -7.88 1.75
N CYS A 196 -13.13 -7.36 1.02
CA CYS A 196 -14.53 -7.31 1.44
C CYS A 196 -15.36 -8.56 1.10
N LEU A 197 -14.80 -9.56 0.40
CA LEU A 197 -15.50 -10.83 0.13
C LEU A 197 -15.77 -11.59 1.43
N ASP A 198 -17.02 -12.03 1.60
CA ASP A 198 -17.42 -12.85 2.73
C ASP A 198 -16.81 -14.25 2.60
N PRO A 199 -16.17 -14.81 3.65
CA PRO A 199 -15.73 -16.20 3.63
C PRO A 199 -16.84 -17.20 3.26
N LEU A 200 -18.09 -16.93 3.63
CA LEU A 200 -19.24 -17.78 3.29
C LEU A 200 -19.57 -17.71 1.78
N ASP A 201 -19.50 -16.53 1.17
CA ASP A 201 -19.70 -16.36 -0.28
C ASP A 201 -18.64 -17.16 -1.06
N LEU A 202 -17.37 -17.08 -0.64
CA LEU A 202 -16.27 -17.84 -1.25
C LEU A 202 -16.46 -19.36 -1.15
N ALA A 203 -17.05 -19.80 -0.04
CA ALA A 203 -17.30 -21.20 0.25
C ALA A 203 -18.50 -21.76 -0.55
N HIS A 204 -19.50 -20.92 -0.84
CA HIS A 204 -20.63 -21.26 -1.69
C HIS A 204 -20.23 -21.27 -3.18
N ASP A 205 -19.48 -20.26 -3.61
CA ASP A 205 -18.98 -20.11 -4.99
C ASP A 205 -18.09 -21.30 -5.41
N SER A 206 -17.37 -21.88 -4.46
CA SER A 206 -16.49 -23.03 -4.68
C SER A 206 -17.23 -24.36 -4.87
N VAL A 207 -18.44 -24.49 -4.33
CA VAL A 207 -19.25 -25.73 -4.39
C VAL A 207 -20.15 -25.75 -5.62
N GLU A 208 -20.77 -24.63 -5.97
CA GLU A 208 -21.75 -24.60 -7.06
C GLU A 208 -21.17 -24.22 -8.43
N GLY A 209 -19.92 -23.73 -8.48
CA GLY A 209 -19.24 -23.39 -9.74
C GLY A 209 -19.98 -22.33 -10.56
N SER A 210 -20.80 -21.49 -9.91
CA SER A 210 -21.60 -20.47 -10.58
C SER A 210 -20.71 -19.40 -11.22
N GLU A 211 -20.76 -19.31 -12.56
CA GLU A 211 -20.06 -18.28 -13.33
C GLU A 211 -20.54 -16.85 -13.02
N ASP A 212 -21.70 -16.73 -12.38
CA ASP A 212 -22.35 -15.47 -11.95
C ASP A 212 -22.00 -15.07 -10.51
N SER A 213 -21.10 -15.80 -9.86
CA SER A 213 -20.66 -15.44 -8.51
C SER A 213 -19.95 -14.09 -8.45
N ARG A 214 -20.00 -13.44 -7.28
CA ARG A 214 -19.29 -12.18 -7.01
C ARG A 214 -17.78 -12.38 -7.16
N CYS A 215 -17.25 -13.52 -6.72
CA CYS A 215 -15.85 -13.90 -6.89
C CYS A 215 -15.46 -14.04 -8.38
N ALA A 216 -16.23 -14.79 -9.17
CA ALA A 216 -15.94 -14.97 -10.61
C ALA A 216 -16.05 -13.66 -11.39
N SER A 217 -17.03 -12.81 -11.06
CA SER A 217 -17.17 -11.48 -11.63
C SER A 217 -15.96 -10.59 -11.34
N LEU A 218 -15.47 -10.60 -10.10
CA LEU A 218 -14.28 -9.85 -9.71
C LEU A 218 -13.02 -10.37 -10.41
N GLU A 219 -12.82 -11.69 -10.48
CA GLU A 219 -11.71 -12.31 -11.21
C GLU A 219 -11.70 -11.86 -12.69
N ARG A 220 -12.87 -11.89 -13.34
CA ARG A 220 -13.03 -11.46 -14.75
C ARG A 220 -12.70 -9.99 -14.93
N ARG A 221 -13.19 -9.12 -14.05
CA ARG A 221 -12.90 -7.67 -14.08
C ARG A 221 -11.40 -7.41 -13.95
N ILE A 222 -10.73 -8.03 -12.98
CA ILE A 222 -9.27 -7.89 -12.79
C ILE A 222 -8.52 -8.36 -14.04
N LYS A 223 -8.84 -9.54 -14.58
CA LYS A 223 -8.19 -10.06 -15.80
C LYS A 223 -8.42 -9.19 -17.04
N SER A 224 -9.59 -8.57 -17.13
CA SER A 224 -9.96 -7.71 -18.27
C SER A 224 -9.33 -6.31 -18.18
N TRP A 225 -8.90 -5.88 -17.00
CA TRP A 225 -8.27 -4.58 -16.79
C TRP A 225 -6.97 -4.44 -17.58
N LYS A 226 -6.76 -3.27 -18.19
CA LYS A 226 -5.60 -2.93 -19.01
C LYS A 226 -5.13 -1.51 -18.74
N CYS A 227 -3.83 -1.30 -18.83
CA CYS A 227 -3.25 0.05 -18.83
C CYS A 227 -3.72 0.85 -20.04
N GLN A 228 -3.79 2.18 -19.87
CA GLN A 228 -4.08 3.10 -20.97
C GLN A 228 -2.97 3.08 -22.02
N ALA A 229 -3.35 3.25 -23.30
CA ALA A 229 -2.40 3.35 -24.40
C ALA A 229 -1.46 4.55 -24.22
N GLY A 230 -0.18 4.39 -24.55
CA GLY A 230 0.83 5.44 -24.42
C GLY A 230 1.50 5.54 -23.05
N THR A 231 1.13 4.69 -22.08
CA THR A 231 1.80 4.62 -20.78
C THR A 231 3.25 4.13 -20.92
N ALA A 232 4.16 4.72 -20.14
CA ALA A 232 5.56 4.29 -20.08
C ALA A 232 5.70 2.81 -19.70
N GLN A 233 6.55 2.07 -20.42
CA GLN A 233 6.66 0.62 -20.30
C GLN A 233 6.98 0.14 -18.88
N THR A 234 7.81 0.86 -18.14
CA THR A 234 8.16 0.51 -16.76
C THR A 234 6.98 0.66 -15.80
N LEU A 235 6.12 1.66 -16.00
CA LEU A 235 4.89 1.83 -15.22
C LEU A 235 3.82 0.79 -15.61
N VAL A 236 3.77 0.40 -16.88
CA VAL A 236 2.93 -0.71 -17.35
C VAL A 236 3.34 -2.02 -16.66
N ALA A 237 4.65 -2.28 -16.58
CA ALA A 237 5.18 -3.46 -15.89
C ALA A 237 4.80 -3.46 -14.39
N VAL A 238 4.98 -2.34 -13.68
CA VAL A 238 4.51 -2.20 -12.29
C VAL A 238 3.02 -2.50 -12.17
N ALA A 239 2.19 -1.92 -13.03
CA ALA A 239 0.75 -2.08 -12.92
C ALA A 239 0.25 -3.50 -13.21
N TYR A 240 0.84 -4.19 -14.19
CA TYR A 240 0.51 -5.59 -14.42
C TYR A 240 1.05 -6.53 -13.33
N ALA A 241 2.18 -6.21 -12.70
CA ALA A 241 2.64 -6.91 -11.50
C ALA A 241 1.62 -6.77 -10.35
N TYR A 242 1.07 -5.57 -10.13
CA TYR A 242 -0.02 -5.35 -9.17
C TYR A 242 -1.28 -6.12 -9.51
N ARG A 243 -1.67 -6.16 -10.79
CA ARG A 243 -2.84 -6.90 -11.26
C ARG A 243 -2.73 -8.40 -10.96
N SER A 244 -1.58 -9.01 -11.27
CA SER A 244 -1.33 -10.43 -10.98
C SER A 244 -1.22 -10.69 -9.47
N ALA A 245 -0.60 -9.79 -8.70
CA ALA A 245 -0.58 -9.89 -7.25
C ALA A 245 -1.98 -9.82 -6.61
N ALA A 246 -2.89 -9.00 -7.16
CA ALA A 246 -4.29 -8.98 -6.74
C ALA A 246 -5.00 -10.31 -7.03
N LEU A 247 -4.71 -10.96 -8.17
CA LEU A 247 -5.23 -12.30 -8.48
C LEU A 247 -4.67 -13.36 -7.50
N VAL A 248 -3.37 -13.33 -7.19
CA VAL A 248 -2.79 -14.19 -6.15
C VAL A 248 -3.51 -14.00 -4.82
N TYR A 249 -3.79 -12.76 -4.42
CA TYR A 249 -4.54 -12.47 -3.19
C TYR A 249 -5.97 -13.04 -3.22
N LEU A 250 -6.70 -12.86 -4.32
CA LEU A 250 -8.04 -13.44 -4.51
C LEU A 250 -8.00 -14.97 -4.38
N TYR A 251 -7.07 -15.62 -5.07
CA TYR A 251 -6.93 -17.08 -5.03
C TYR A 251 -6.55 -17.59 -3.64
N ARG A 252 -5.70 -16.88 -2.91
CA ARG A 252 -5.40 -17.18 -1.51
C ARG A 252 -6.62 -17.07 -0.61
N ARG A 253 -7.47 -16.05 -0.81
CA ARG A 253 -8.74 -15.90 -0.11
C ARG A 253 -9.67 -17.11 -0.35
N ILE A 254 -9.72 -17.63 -1.58
CA ILE A 254 -10.48 -18.85 -1.91
C ILE A 254 -9.91 -20.08 -1.20
N LEU A 255 -8.59 -20.28 -1.22
CA LEU A 255 -7.95 -21.40 -0.52
C LEU A 255 -8.19 -21.42 0.99
N ARG A 256 -8.35 -20.24 1.60
CA ARG A 256 -8.62 -20.08 3.03
C ARG A 256 -10.10 -20.28 3.41
N ALA A 257 -11.01 -20.38 2.45
CA ALA A 257 -12.42 -20.61 2.74
C ALA A 257 -12.63 -22.04 3.27
N GLU A 258 -13.43 -22.20 4.34
CA GLU A 258 -13.58 -23.45 5.10
C GLU A 258 -14.12 -24.64 4.28
N GLN A 259 -14.71 -24.40 3.10
CA GLN A 259 -15.32 -25.44 2.25
C GLN A 259 -14.59 -25.65 0.91
N CYS A 260 -13.34 -25.18 0.77
CA CYS A 260 -12.56 -25.41 -0.44
C CYS A 260 -12.21 -26.90 -0.60
N SER A 261 -12.76 -27.55 -1.64
CA SER A 261 -12.49 -28.97 -1.91
C SER A 261 -11.04 -29.21 -2.36
N PRO A 262 -10.46 -30.41 -2.15
CA PRO A 262 -9.11 -30.73 -2.62
C PRO A 262 -8.91 -30.56 -4.13
N GLU A 263 -9.93 -30.88 -4.93
CA GLU A 263 -9.91 -30.71 -6.39
C GLU A 263 -9.83 -29.23 -6.76
N LEU A 264 -10.67 -28.40 -6.15
CA LEU A 264 -10.64 -26.96 -6.38
C LEU A 264 -9.33 -26.35 -5.89
N ALA A 265 -8.85 -26.76 -4.71
CA ALA A 265 -7.59 -26.29 -4.16
C ALA A 265 -6.42 -26.54 -5.13
N THR A 266 -6.42 -27.68 -5.83
CA THR A 266 -5.41 -27.99 -6.85
C THR A 266 -5.50 -27.04 -8.04
N ILE A 267 -6.70 -26.74 -8.53
CA ILE A 267 -6.93 -25.77 -9.62
C ILE A 267 -6.47 -24.38 -9.20
N ILE A 268 -6.86 -23.94 -8.00
CA ILE A 268 -6.51 -22.60 -7.49
C ILE A 268 -5.00 -22.48 -7.27
N ARG A 269 -4.32 -23.51 -6.75
CA ARG A 269 -2.85 -23.52 -6.63
C ARG A 269 -2.17 -23.40 -8.00
N SER A 270 -2.70 -24.06 -9.03
CA SER A 270 -2.20 -23.91 -10.41
C SER A 270 -2.37 -22.47 -10.91
N ARG A 271 -3.54 -21.86 -10.70
CA ARG A 271 -3.78 -20.44 -11.05
C ARG A 271 -2.84 -19.50 -10.30
N ILE A 272 -2.57 -19.76 -9.02
CA ILE A 272 -1.57 -19.00 -8.25
C ILE A 272 -0.19 -19.10 -8.90
N GLN A 273 0.29 -20.29 -9.27
CA GLN A 273 1.61 -20.42 -9.89
C GLN A 273 1.70 -19.69 -11.24
N ILE A 274 0.61 -19.67 -12.03
CA ILE A 274 0.53 -18.85 -13.25
C ILE A 274 0.72 -17.37 -12.91
N GLU A 275 -0.03 -16.84 -11.94
CA GLU A 275 0.08 -15.42 -11.58
C GLU A 275 1.40 -15.07 -10.88
N VAL A 276 2.02 -16.00 -10.16
CA VAL A 276 3.40 -15.84 -9.63
C VAL A 276 4.38 -15.65 -10.79
N ALA A 277 4.34 -16.52 -11.81
CA ALA A 277 5.21 -16.41 -12.98
C ALA A 277 4.96 -15.09 -13.74
N THR A 278 3.69 -14.73 -14.01
CA THR A 278 3.31 -13.46 -14.66
C THR A 278 3.80 -12.25 -13.87
N THR A 279 3.68 -12.27 -12.53
CA THR A 279 4.19 -11.20 -11.67
C THR A 279 5.70 -11.04 -11.84
N LEU A 280 6.45 -12.14 -11.89
CA LEU A 280 7.91 -12.11 -12.02
C LEU A 280 8.38 -11.73 -13.42
N GLU A 281 7.62 -12.06 -14.47
CA GLU A 281 7.87 -11.56 -15.82
C GLU A 281 7.82 -10.02 -15.83
N HIS A 282 6.75 -9.43 -15.29
CA HIS A 282 6.63 -7.97 -15.21
C HIS A 282 7.64 -7.32 -14.26
N VAL A 283 7.98 -7.96 -13.13
CA VAL A 283 9.06 -7.48 -12.24
C VAL A 283 10.42 -7.49 -12.94
N SER A 284 10.64 -8.40 -13.90
CA SER A 284 11.87 -8.45 -14.69
C SER A 284 12.01 -7.25 -15.64
N ASP A 285 10.88 -6.75 -16.15
CA ASP A 285 10.81 -5.56 -17.02
C ASP A 285 11.04 -4.23 -16.28
N VAL A 286 10.99 -4.24 -14.94
CA VAL A 286 11.34 -3.06 -14.13
C VAL A 286 12.85 -3.04 -13.86
N PRO A 287 13.56 -1.97 -14.27
CA PRO A 287 14.99 -1.86 -14.05
C PRO A 287 15.36 -1.83 -12.57
N LEU A 288 16.47 -2.51 -12.26
CA LEU A 288 17.06 -2.50 -10.93
C LEU A 288 17.51 -1.09 -10.53
N ASN A 289 17.29 -0.74 -9.26
CA ASN A 289 17.69 0.55 -8.70
C ASN A 289 17.10 1.77 -9.44
N ASP A 290 16.02 1.62 -10.21
CA ASP A 290 15.29 2.74 -10.78
C ASP A 290 14.12 3.16 -9.88
N ASN A 291 13.41 4.23 -10.22
CA ASN A 291 12.29 4.76 -9.41
C ASN A 291 11.08 3.81 -9.38
N PRO A 292 10.59 3.22 -10.48
CA PRO A 292 9.41 2.35 -10.45
C PRO A 292 9.55 1.13 -9.54
N GLU A 293 10.78 0.73 -9.21
CA GLU A 293 11.09 -0.33 -8.25
C GLU A 293 10.52 -0.05 -6.83
N THR A 294 10.26 1.22 -6.46
CA THR A 294 9.65 1.58 -5.15
C THR A 294 8.30 0.92 -4.93
N ALA A 295 7.52 0.71 -5.99
CA ALA A 295 6.18 0.13 -5.93
C ALA A 295 6.18 -1.39 -5.78
N LEU A 296 7.32 -2.06 -5.95
CA LEU A 296 7.33 -3.51 -6.15
C LEU A 296 7.19 -4.33 -4.86
N LEU A 297 7.19 -3.71 -3.67
CA LEU A 297 7.18 -4.44 -2.41
C LEU A 297 5.97 -5.38 -2.29
N PHE A 298 4.76 -4.86 -2.54
CA PHE A 298 3.54 -5.65 -2.51
C PHE A 298 3.54 -6.79 -3.54
N PRO A 299 3.72 -6.56 -4.86
CA PRO A 299 3.65 -7.66 -5.83
C PRO A 299 4.76 -8.69 -5.66
N VAL A 300 5.99 -8.27 -5.34
CA VAL A 300 7.11 -9.18 -5.08
C VAL A 300 6.85 -10.03 -3.84
N PHE A 301 6.28 -9.44 -2.79
CA PHE A 301 5.91 -10.21 -1.59
C PHE A 301 4.79 -11.21 -1.88
N MET A 302 3.73 -10.80 -2.55
CA MET A 302 2.62 -11.70 -2.90
C MET A 302 3.09 -12.88 -3.75
N ALA A 303 3.95 -12.63 -4.74
CA ALA A 303 4.57 -13.69 -5.52
C ALA A 303 5.49 -14.59 -4.67
N GLY A 304 6.31 -13.99 -3.79
CA GLY A 304 7.23 -14.73 -2.92
C GLY A 304 6.54 -15.62 -1.90
N GLY A 305 5.39 -15.15 -1.42
CA GLY A 305 4.50 -15.90 -0.54
C GLY A 305 3.94 -17.15 -1.20
N ASP A 306 4.06 -17.34 -2.50
CA ASP A 306 3.55 -18.49 -3.25
C ASP A 306 4.58 -19.14 -4.19
N ALA A 307 5.79 -18.58 -4.28
CA ALA A 307 6.86 -19.13 -5.09
C ALA A 307 7.27 -20.52 -4.59
N THR A 308 7.35 -21.47 -5.52
CA THR A 308 7.78 -22.85 -5.27
C THR A 308 9.08 -23.18 -6.01
N GLU A 309 9.31 -22.57 -7.17
CA GLU A 309 10.52 -22.77 -7.95
C GLU A 309 11.72 -21.99 -7.40
N ARG A 310 12.90 -22.63 -7.46
CA ARG A 310 14.13 -22.08 -6.87
C ARG A 310 14.60 -20.77 -7.54
N ASN A 311 14.54 -20.71 -8.86
CA ASN A 311 14.80 -19.51 -9.67
C ASN A 311 13.90 -18.33 -9.26
N HIS A 312 12.59 -18.57 -9.06
CA HIS A 312 11.64 -17.55 -8.62
C HIS A 312 12.00 -17.04 -7.22
N ILE A 313 12.26 -17.95 -6.28
CA ILE A 313 12.68 -17.59 -4.91
C ILE A 313 13.99 -16.77 -4.92
N GLU A 314 14.99 -17.19 -5.70
CA GLU A 314 16.26 -16.48 -5.82
C GLU A 314 16.10 -15.08 -6.45
N MET A 315 15.26 -14.95 -7.47
CA MET A 315 14.95 -13.66 -8.10
C MET A 315 14.27 -12.70 -7.12
N ILE A 316 13.27 -13.19 -6.37
CA ILE A 316 12.53 -12.41 -5.37
C ILE A 316 13.46 -11.93 -4.25
N ARG A 317 14.26 -12.86 -3.71
CA ARG A 317 15.28 -12.54 -2.69
C ARG A 317 16.23 -11.45 -3.20
N MET A 318 16.77 -11.62 -4.40
CA MET A 318 17.69 -10.64 -5.00
C MET A 318 17.01 -9.27 -5.15
N ARG A 319 15.77 -9.22 -5.64
CA ARG A 319 15.02 -7.96 -5.79
C ARG A 319 14.82 -7.25 -4.45
N LEU A 320 14.36 -7.95 -3.41
CA LEU A 320 14.16 -7.35 -2.08
C LEU A 320 15.47 -6.87 -1.44
N VAL A 321 16.58 -7.60 -1.62
CA VAL A 321 17.91 -7.17 -1.14
C VAL A 321 18.36 -5.89 -1.83
N ILE A 322 18.17 -5.78 -3.15
CA ILE A 322 18.53 -4.56 -3.89
C ILE A 322 17.65 -3.39 -3.46
N MET A 323 16.34 -3.61 -3.34
CA MET A 323 15.40 -2.61 -2.84
C MET A 323 15.80 -2.08 -1.46
N GLN A 324 16.14 -2.99 -0.53
CA GLN A 324 16.59 -2.64 0.82
C GLN A 324 17.90 -1.84 0.80
N GLY A 325 18.83 -2.21 -0.07
CA GLY A 325 20.13 -1.52 -0.19
C GLY A 325 19.99 -0.08 -0.67
N LYS A 326 19.07 0.19 -1.61
CA LYS A 326 18.78 1.55 -2.09
C LYS A 326 17.90 2.33 -1.12
N ARG A 327 16.99 1.65 -0.42
CA ARG A 327 15.95 2.25 0.43
C ARG A 327 15.94 1.49 1.76
N PRO A 328 16.65 1.97 2.80
CA PRO A 328 16.78 1.27 4.07
C PRO A 328 15.50 1.39 4.92
N PHE A 329 14.35 1.06 4.35
CA PHE A 329 13.05 1.04 5.02
C PHE A 329 12.81 -0.31 5.68
N HIS A 330 12.20 -0.29 6.86
CA HIS A 330 12.02 -1.48 7.68
C HIS A 330 11.02 -2.47 7.05
N ASN A 331 9.94 -1.97 6.44
CA ASN A 331 8.92 -2.78 5.75
C ASN A 331 9.52 -3.75 4.70
N ILE A 332 10.52 -3.32 3.93
CA ILE A 332 11.20 -4.17 2.93
C ILE A 332 11.97 -5.30 3.63
N SER A 333 12.75 -4.97 4.66
CA SER A 333 13.52 -5.97 5.43
C SER A 333 12.61 -6.98 6.13
N ARG A 334 11.48 -6.50 6.66
CA ARG A 334 10.46 -7.33 7.31
C ARG A 334 9.79 -8.27 6.32
N ALA A 335 9.44 -7.78 5.13
CA ALA A 335 8.89 -8.60 4.06
C ALA A 335 9.85 -9.73 3.66
N LEU A 336 11.15 -9.43 3.48
CA LEU A 336 12.16 -10.44 3.18
C LEU A 336 12.29 -11.47 4.32
N GLN A 337 12.31 -11.02 5.58
CA GLN A 337 12.38 -11.92 6.73
C GLN A 337 11.21 -12.91 6.78
N VAL A 338 9.99 -12.44 6.54
CA VAL A 338 8.79 -13.29 6.49
C VAL A 338 8.90 -14.31 5.36
N LEU A 339 9.35 -13.90 4.17
CA LEU A 339 9.51 -14.82 3.04
C LEU A 339 10.57 -15.89 3.27
N GLU A 340 11.73 -15.52 3.85
CA GLU A 340 12.75 -16.52 4.19
C GLU A 340 12.22 -17.58 5.15
N GLU A 341 11.44 -17.17 6.15
CA GLU A 341 10.80 -18.09 7.08
C GLU A 341 9.80 -19.01 6.37
N VAL A 342 8.95 -18.46 5.50
CA VAL A 342 8.02 -19.24 4.66
C VAL A 342 8.77 -20.27 3.84
N TRP A 343 9.85 -19.87 3.14
CA TRP A 343 10.63 -20.79 2.29
C TRP A 343 11.38 -21.84 3.09
N VAL A 344 11.85 -21.52 4.30
CA VAL A 344 12.48 -22.48 5.21
C VAL A 344 11.47 -23.51 5.69
N GLN A 345 10.29 -23.09 6.16
CA GLN A 345 9.25 -24.02 6.62
C GLN A 345 8.74 -24.91 5.48
N ARG A 346 8.68 -24.39 4.25
CA ARG A 346 8.26 -25.16 3.07
C ARG A 346 9.16 -26.32 2.69
N ARG A 347 10.40 -26.36 3.19
CA ARG A 347 11.28 -27.53 3.02
C ARG A 347 10.75 -28.77 3.73
N ASN A 348 9.98 -28.59 4.80
CA ASN A 348 9.45 -29.66 5.65
C ASN A 348 7.92 -29.80 5.57
N HIS A 349 7.21 -28.73 5.20
CA HIS A 349 5.74 -28.70 5.16
C HIS A 349 5.25 -28.11 3.83
N THR A 350 4.41 -28.83 3.09
CA THR A 350 4.01 -28.43 1.74
C THR A 350 2.99 -27.28 1.70
N ASP A 351 2.32 -26.96 2.82
CA ASP A 351 1.22 -25.99 2.85
C ASP A 351 1.42 -24.90 3.91
N VAL A 352 2.56 -24.20 3.82
CA VAL A 352 2.84 -23.03 4.68
C VAL A 352 2.28 -21.78 4.01
N ASP A 353 1.38 -21.08 4.69
CA ASP A 353 0.91 -19.76 4.27
C ASP A 353 1.73 -18.64 4.95
N TRP A 354 2.08 -17.61 4.18
CA TRP A 354 2.81 -16.44 4.70
C TRP A 354 2.03 -15.72 5.79
N LYS A 355 0.69 -15.70 5.71
CA LYS A 355 -0.13 -14.98 6.70
C LYS A 355 -0.12 -15.69 8.06
N ASP A 356 -0.01 -17.02 8.08
CA ASP A 356 0.14 -17.78 9.34
C ASP A 356 1.51 -17.54 9.98
N VAL A 357 2.55 -17.34 9.17
CA VAL A 357 3.88 -16.95 9.64
C VAL A 357 3.85 -15.54 10.25
N VAL A 358 3.17 -14.59 9.59
CA VAL A 358 2.98 -13.22 10.10
C VAL A 358 2.22 -13.22 11.42
N ASP A 359 1.10 -13.95 11.52
CA ASP A 359 0.23 -13.97 12.71
C ASP A 359 0.90 -14.58 13.95
N ARG A 360 1.92 -15.42 13.76
CA ARG A 360 2.71 -16.02 14.85
C ARG A 360 3.86 -15.13 15.34
N GLN A 361 4.21 -14.08 14.60
CA GLN A 361 5.38 -13.25 14.91
C GLN A 361 4.97 -11.86 15.40
N PRO A 362 5.67 -11.31 16.41
CA PRO A 362 5.51 -9.90 16.76
C PRO A 362 6.02 -9.01 15.62
N GLY A 363 5.53 -7.77 15.53
CA GLY A 363 6.03 -6.80 14.55
C GLY A 363 5.15 -6.61 13.30
N GLY A 364 4.12 -7.44 13.10
CA GLY A 364 3.23 -7.36 11.93
C GLY A 364 3.98 -7.44 10.58
N LEU A 365 3.28 -7.09 9.51
CA LEU A 365 3.84 -6.90 8.18
C LEU A 365 3.05 -5.80 7.50
N LEU A 366 3.74 -4.90 6.81
CA LEU A 366 3.12 -3.88 5.96
C LEU A 366 3.84 -3.88 4.62
N LEU A 367 3.06 -3.80 3.55
CA LEU A 367 3.54 -3.85 2.17
C LEU A 367 3.33 -2.51 1.45
N THR A 368 3.18 -1.46 2.25
CA THR A 368 3.00 -0.07 1.85
C THR A 368 4.27 0.71 2.12
#